data_AF-A0A832WJQ2-F1
#
_entry.id   AF-A0A832WJQ2-F1
#
_cell.length_a   1.000
_cell.length_b   1.000
_cell.length_c   1.000
_cell.angle_alpha   90.00
_cell.angle_beta   90.00
_cell.angle_gamma   90.00
#
_symmetry.space_group_name_H-M   'P 1'
#
loop_
_entity.id
_entity.type
_entity.pdbx_description
1 polymer ?
#
loop_
_entity_poly.entity_id
_entity_poly.type
_entity_poly.pdbx_seq_one_letter_code
_entity_poly.pdbx_strand_id
1 'polypeptide(L)' 'KIEAFIARGADIIDLGATLNTLPGQVRSTVSLAKTLTCIPISVDTLDPELIKEGIGAGADLVLSLNSTNMETAGP' A
#
# COMPACT_ATOMS: atom_id res chain seq x y z
N LYS A 1 4.07 10.93 -10.84
CA LYS A 1 5.24 10.34 -10.14
C LYS A 1 5.32 8.84 -10.38
N ILE A 2 4.23 8.08 -10.21
CA ILE A 2 4.17 6.63 -10.48
C ILE A 2 4.76 6.28 -11.86
N GLU A 3 4.24 6.85 -12.94
CA GLU A 3 4.71 6.60 -14.32
C GLU A 3 6.22 6.85 -14.50
N ALA A 4 6.78 7.86 -13.81
CA ALA A 4 8.20 8.15 -13.89
C ALA A 4 9.07 7.09 -13.20
N PHE A 5 8.59 6.48 -12.10
CA PHE A 5 9.27 5.34 -11.47
C PHE A 5 9.16 4.09 -12.35
N ILE A 6 7.99 3.86 -12.95
CA ILE A 6 7.77 2.76 -13.90
C ILE A 6 8.71 2.90 -15.11
N ALA A 7 8.81 4.09 -15.70
CA ALA A 7 9.73 4.35 -16.82
C ALA A 7 11.21 4.15 -16.46
N ARG A 8 11.56 4.20 -15.17
CA ARG A 8 12.91 3.90 -14.66
C ARG A 8 13.10 2.43 -14.28
N GLY A 9 12.12 1.57 -14.55
CA GLY A 9 12.19 0.12 -14.33
C GLY A 9 11.68 -0.34 -12.97
N ALA A 10 10.79 0.40 -12.32
CA ALA A 10 10.15 -0.09 -11.09
C ALA A 10 9.16 -1.22 -11.40
N ASP A 11 9.42 -2.42 -10.86
CA ASP A 11 8.54 -3.59 -10.96
C ASP A 11 7.40 -3.61 -9.94
N ILE A 12 7.51 -2.81 -8.87
CA ILE A 12 6.50 -2.62 -7.82
C ILE A 12 6.55 -1.15 -7.40
N ILE A 13 5.38 -0.57 -7.14
CA ILE A 13 5.28 0.78 -6.57
C ILE A 13 4.95 0.68 -5.09
N ASP A 14 5.87 1.15 -4.27
CA ASP A 14 5.72 1.15 -2.82
C ASP A 14 5.15 2.48 -2.31
N LEU A 15 4.09 2.38 -1.51
CA LEU A 15 3.38 3.50 -0.91
C LEU A 15 3.64 3.52 0.60
N GLY A 16 4.64 4.30 1.02
CA GLY A 16 4.97 4.49 2.43
C GLY A 16 3.96 5.37 3.16
N ALA A 17 3.41 4.85 4.26
CA ALA A 17 2.65 5.65 5.22
C ALA A 17 3.59 6.45 6.14
N THR A 18 3.09 7.59 6.62
CA THR A 18 3.78 8.43 7.60
C THR A 18 2.98 8.50 8.90
N LEU A 19 3.56 9.05 9.97
CA LEU A 19 2.94 9.10 11.31
C LEU A 19 1.53 9.69 11.35
N ASN A 20 1.18 10.58 10.42
CA ASN A 20 -0.12 11.26 10.38
C ASN A 20 -1.00 10.78 9.21
N THR A 21 -0.62 9.68 8.56
CA THR A 21 -1.41 9.13 7.46
C THR A 21 -2.73 8.59 8.02
N LEU A 22 -3.84 9.12 7.49
CA LEU A 22 -5.18 8.70 7.87
C LEU A 22 -5.60 7.46 7.06
N PRO A 23 -6.42 6.56 7.63
CA PRO A 23 -6.92 5.36 6.94
C PRO A 23 -7.54 5.65 5.57
N GLY A 24 -8.39 6.68 5.49
CA GLY A 24 -9.01 7.10 4.23
C GLY A 24 -8.00 7.57 3.16
N GLN A 25 -6.86 8.13 3.57
CA GLN A 25 -5.81 8.52 2.63
C GLN A 25 -5.14 7.30 2.00
N VAL A 26 -4.95 6.21 2.75
CA VAL A 26 -4.41 4.96 2.22
C VAL A 26 -5.39 4.38 1.20
N ARG A 27 -6.67 4.25 1.55
CA ARG A 27 -7.69 3.75 0.63
C ARG A 27 -7.72 4.54 -0.67
N SER A 28 -7.84 5.86 -0.60
CA SER A 28 -7.88 6.71 -1.80
C SER A 28 -6.59 6.65 -2.62
N THR A 29 -5.42 6.60 -1.97
CA THR A 29 -4.13 6.56 -2.68
C THR A 29 -3.92 5.23 -3.40
N VAL A 30 -4.21 4.10 -2.75
CA VAL A 30 -4.11 2.78 -3.36
C VAL A 30 -5.09 2.65 -4.52
N SER A 31 -6.36 3.02 -4.32
CA SER A 31 -7.36 2.96 -5.41
C SER A 31 -6.95 3.82 -6.60
N LEU A 32 -6.42 5.02 -6.38
CA LEU A 32 -5.89 5.87 -7.45
C LEU A 32 -4.66 5.23 -8.12
N ALA A 33 -3.74 4.64 -7.38
CA ALA A 33 -2.58 3.97 -7.96
C ALA A 33 -3.01 2.83 -8.89
N LYS A 34 -4.00 2.03 -8.48
CA LYS A 34 -4.55 0.92 -9.28
C LYS A 34 -5.29 1.38 -10.54
N THR A 35 -5.77 2.62 -10.63
CA THR A 35 -6.34 3.16 -11.89
C THR A 35 -5.27 3.70 -12.85
N LEU A 36 -4.08 4.00 -12.35
CA LEU A 36 -2.99 4.59 -13.14
C LEU A 36 -2.02 3.56 -13.71
N THR A 37 -1.96 2.35 -13.15
CA THR A 37 -1.02 1.31 -13.59
C THR A 37 -1.51 -0.10 -13.28
N CYS A 38 -1.04 -1.06 -14.07
CA CYS A 38 -1.21 -2.49 -13.82
C CYS A 38 -0.05 -3.11 -13.02
N ILE A 39 0.99 -2.34 -12.72
CA ILE A 39 2.13 -2.80 -11.92
C ILE A 39 1.70 -2.98 -10.45
N PRO A 40 2.18 -4.02 -9.75
CA PRO A 40 1.81 -4.26 -8.36
C PRO A 40 2.07 -3.06 -7.44
N ILE A 41 1.15 -2.85 -6.50
CA ILE A 41 1.20 -1.80 -5.49
C ILE A 41 1.46 -2.44 -4.12
N SER A 42 2.49 -1.98 -3.41
CA SER A 42 2.69 -2.29 -2.00
C SER A 42 2.30 -1.11 -1.10
N VAL A 43 1.84 -1.43 0.11
CA VAL A 43 1.64 -0.46 1.19
C VAL A 43 2.64 -0.78 2.29
N ASP A 44 3.48 0.20 2.65
CA ASP A 44 4.46 0.08 3.72
C ASP A 44 3.98 0.83 4.97
N THR A 45 3.58 0.05 5.96
CA THR A 45 3.14 0.54 7.27
C THR A 45 3.10 -0.59 8.29
N LEU A 46 3.35 -0.25 9.55
CA LEU A 46 3.13 -1.16 10.68
C LEU A 46 1.73 -1.02 11.29
N ASP A 47 0.99 0.04 10.96
CA ASP A 47 -0.32 0.35 11.53
C ASP A 47 -1.40 -0.60 10.98
N PRO A 48 -2.04 -1.43 11.82
CA PRO A 48 -3.07 -2.37 11.40
C PRO A 48 -4.26 -1.72 10.67
N GLU A 49 -4.68 -0.52 11.07
CA GLU A 49 -5.82 0.14 10.43
C GLU A 49 -5.47 0.55 9.00
N LEU A 50 -4.25 1.07 8.80
CA LEU A 50 -3.74 1.41 7.48
C LEU A 50 -3.52 0.17 6.59
N ILE A 51 -3.03 -0.94 7.16
CA ILE A 51 -2.92 -2.23 6.47
C ILE A 51 -4.29 -2.67 5.95
N LYS A 52 -5.30 -2.67 6.83
CA LYS A 52 -6.66 -3.09 6.49
C LYS A 52 -7.25 -2.27 5.35
N GLU A 53 -7.07 -0.94 5.39
CA GLU A 53 -7.53 -0.05 4.33
C GLU A 53 -6.78 -0.29 3.01
N GLY A 54 -5.47 -0.54 3.07
CA GLY A 54 -4.65 -0.87 1.91
C GLY A 54 -5.10 -2.16 1.22
N ILE A 55 -5.27 -3.25 1.99
CA ILE A 55 -5.80 -4.53 1.50
C ILE A 55 -7.19 -4.32 0.89
N GLY A 56 -8.09 -3.67 1.63
CA GLY A 56 -9.45 -3.41 1.19
C GLY A 56 -9.54 -2.52 -0.07
N ALA A 57 -8.50 -1.74 -0.37
CA ALA A 57 -8.39 -0.93 -1.57
C ALA A 57 -7.72 -1.65 -2.76
N GLY A 58 -7.20 -2.85 -2.56
CA GLY A 58 -6.58 -3.68 -3.60
C GLY A 58 -5.07 -3.56 -3.71
N ALA A 59 -4.38 -3.25 -2.61
CA ALA A 59 -2.92 -3.42 -2.54
C ALA A 59 -2.54 -4.88 -2.77
N ASP A 60 -1.47 -5.12 -3.52
CA ASP A 60 -1.02 -6.46 -3.91
C ASP A 60 -0.03 -7.04 -2.88
N LEU A 61 0.60 -6.16 -2.09
CA LEU A 61 1.55 -6.52 -1.05
C LEU A 61 1.42 -5.59 0.16
N VAL A 62 1.51 -6.15 1.37
CA VAL A 62 1.71 -5.38 2.60
C VAL A 62 3.16 -5.56 3.03
N LEU A 63 3.89 -4.45 3.14
CA LEU A 63 5.26 -4.45 3.64
C LEU A 63 5.26 -4.17 5.15
N SER A 64 6.10 -4.91 5.86
CA SER A 64 6.32 -4.84 7.31
C SER A 64 5.23 -5.52 8.16
N LEU A 65 5.34 -6.84 8.31
CA LEU A 65 4.54 -7.62 9.27
C LEU A 65 5.36 -8.04 10.49
N ASN A 66 4.70 -8.10 11.64
CA ASN A 66 5.24 -8.58 12.90
C ASN A 66 4.13 -9.20 13.76
N SER A 67 4.48 -9.66 14.97
CA SER A 67 3.52 -10.31 15.88
C SER A 67 2.34 -9.41 16.31
N THR A 68 2.41 -8.09 16.13
CA THR A 68 1.34 -7.18 16.53
C THR A 68 0.35 -6.85 15.41
N ASN A 69 0.67 -7.17 14.15
CA ASN A 69 -0.18 -6.82 13.00
C ASN A 69 -0.44 -7.98 12.01
N MET A 70 0.21 -9.13 12.18
CA MET A 70 0.10 -10.27 11.26
C MET A 70 -1.34 -10.77 11.07
N GLU A 71 -2.13 -10.82 12.15
CA GLU A 71 -3.55 -11.24 12.08
C GLU A 71 -4.43 -10.31 11.22
N THR A 72 -4.00 -9.05 11.02
CA THR A 72 -4.72 -8.08 10.19
C THR A 72 -4.45 -8.30 8.70
N ALA A 73 -3.26 -8.82 8.35
CA ALA A 73 -2.85 -9.00 6.98
C ALA A 73 -3.46 -10.27 6.32
N GLY A 74 -3.81 -11.26 7.13
CA GLY A 74 -4.42 -12.50 6.67
C GLY A 74 -4.28 -13.63 7.69
N PRO A 75 -4.91 -14.80 7.43
CA PRO A 75 -4.70 -16.02 8.20
C PRO A 75 -3.29 -16.59 8.05
#